data_AF-A0A1E5XK54-F1
#
_entry.id   AF-A0A1E5XK54-F1
#
_cell.length_a   1.000
_cell.length_b   1.000
_cell.length_c   1.000
_cell.angle_alpha   90.00
_cell.angle_beta   90.00
_cell.angle_gamma   90.00
#
_symmetry.space_group_name_H-M   'P 1'
#
loop_
_entity.id
_entity.type
_entity.pdbx_description
1 polymer ?
#
loop_
_entity_poly.entity_id
_entity_poly.type
_entity_poly.pdbx_seq_one_letter_code
_entity_poly.pdbx_strand_id
1 'polypeptide(L)' 'MTAIGILISLPTQAVESQAVSMSFEACLAKIRSTAAQLGMAPINIAETNDLRMVRFPTSDGSVLITCSRPDGKMVVTKSD' A
#
# COMPACT_ATOMS: atom_id res chain seq x y z
N MET A 1 -17.09 44.14 14.27
CA MET A 1 -16.96 42.73 14.68
C MET A 1 -17.02 41.87 13.43
N THR A 2 -15.88 41.52 12.85
CA THR A 2 -15.81 40.62 11.69
C THR A 2 -14.61 39.71 11.90
N ALA A 3 -14.87 38.49 12.35
CA ALA A 3 -13.86 37.45 12.49
C ALA A 3 -13.73 36.73 11.15
N ILE A 4 -12.59 36.91 10.49
CA ILE A 4 -12.20 36.18 9.28
C ILE A 4 -11.66 34.82 9.75
N GLY A 5 -12.45 33.77 9.56
CA GLY A 5 -12.02 32.39 9.79
C GLY A 5 -11.11 31.94 8.66
N ILE A 6 -9.80 31.92 8.91
CA ILE A 6 -8.80 31.35 8.00
C ILE A 6 -8.88 29.81 8.15
N LEU A 7 -9.38 29.14 7.12
CA LEU A 7 -9.26 27.68 6.97
C LEU A 7 -7.82 27.38 6.55
N ILE A 8 -6.98 27.01 7.51
CA ILE A 8 -5.62 26.54 7.24
C ILE A 8 -5.76 25.07 6.79
N SER A 9 -5.74 24.82 5.48
CA SER A 9 -5.64 23.46 4.95
C SER A 9 -4.25 22.91 5.30
N LEU A 10 -4.19 22.03 6.30
CA LEU A 10 -3.02 21.21 6.57
C LEU A 10 -2.72 20.37 5.32
N PRO A 11 -1.44 20.17 4.95
CA PRO A 11 -1.10 19.23 3.89
C PRO A 11 -1.56 17.84 4.33
N THR A 12 -2.65 17.36 3.76
CA THR A 12 -3.07 15.96 3.93
C THR A 12 -2.09 15.14 3.11
N GLN A 13 -1.11 14.51 3.78
CA GLN A 13 -0.38 13.39 3.18
C GLN A 13 -1.44 12.39 2.70
N ALA A 14 -1.56 12.24 1.39
CA ALA A 14 -2.63 11.48 0.79
C ALA A 14 -2.31 9.99 0.95
N VAL A 15 -2.95 9.35 1.93
CA VAL A 15 -2.91 7.90 2.04
C VAL A 15 -4.05 7.34 1.21
N GLU A 16 -3.73 6.78 0.04
CA GLU A 16 -4.70 6.15 -0.83
C GLU A 16 -4.64 4.63 -0.68
N SER A 17 -5.78 3.97 -0.50
CA SER A 17 -5.85 2.50 -0.44
C SER A 17 -6.86 1.95 -1.44
N GLN A 18 -6.46 0.95 -2.20
CA GLN A 18 -7.30 0.26 -3.17
C GLN A 18 -7.30 -1.24 -2.88
N ALA A 19 -8.49 -1.86 -2.88
CA ALA A 19 -8.65 -3.30 -2.73
C ALA A 19 -9.03 -3.93 -4.08
N VAL A 20 -8.36 -5.04 -4.42
CA VAL A 20 -8.58 -5.78 -5.67
C VAL A 20 -8.80 -7.24 -5.32
N SER A 21 -9.94 -7.80 -5.69
CA SER A 21 -10.25 -9.22 -5.51
C SER A 21 -9.34 -10.08 -6.38
N MET A 22 -8.59 -11.00 -5.75
CA MET A 22 -7.71 -11.96 -6.43
C MET A 22 -7.28 -13.07 -5.48
N SER A 23 -6.78 -14.19 -6.02
CA SER A 23 -6.21 -15.25 -5.19
C SER A 23 -4.93 -14.80 -4.47
N PHE A 24 -4.63 -15.47 -3.36
CA PHE A 24 -3.41 -15.23 -2.60
C PHE A 24 -2.15 -15.43 -3.46
N GLU A 25 -2.13 -16.49 -4.26
CA GLU A 25 -1.02 -16.83 -5.17
C GLU A 25 -0.82 -15.76 -6.25
N ALA A 26 -1.91 -15.22 -6.80
CA ALA A 26 -1.86 -14.13 -7.77
C ALA A 26 -1.32 -12.84 -7.12
N CYS A 27 -1.71 -12.57 -5.86
CA CYS A 27 -1.16 -11.45 -5.11
C CYS A 27 0.34 -11.62 -4.82
N LEU A 28 0.81 -12.82 -4.46
CA LEU A 28 2.24 -13.11 -4.31
C LEU A 28 3.01 -12.93 -5.63
N ALA A 29 2.41 -13.32 -6.75
CA ALA A 29 2.98 -13.05 -8.07
C ALA A 29 3.04 -11.54 -8.36
N LYS A 30 2.03 -10.76 -7.94
CA LYS A 30 2.04 -9.30 -8.07
C LYS A 30 3.17 -8.67 -7.26
N ILE A 31 3.40 -9.09 -6.02
CA ILE A 31 4.54 -8.61 -5.21
C ILE A 31 5.86 -8.86 -5.95
N ARG A 32 6.08 -10.06 -6.47
CA ARG A 32 7.30 -10.40 -7.24
C ARG A 32 7.44 -9.56 -8.50
N SER A 33 6.35 -9.35 -9.23
CA SER A 33 6.33 -8.51 -10.42
C SER A 33 6.62 -7.04 -10.09
N THR A 34 6.04 -6.50 -9.01
CA THR A 34 6.32 -5.14 -8.54
C THR A 34 7.79 -4.98 -8.15
N ALA A 35 8.36 -5.96 -7.43
CA ALA A 35 9.78 -5.97 -7.08
C ALA A 35 10.69 -5.92 -8.33
N ALA A 36 10.38 -6.73 -9.34
CA ALA A 36 11.12 -6.75 -10.60
C ALA A 36 10.99 -5.42 -11.37
N GLN A 37 9.79 -4.84 -11.43
CA GLN A 37 9.52 -3.57 -12.12
C GLN A 37 10.21 -2.38 -11.44
N LEU A 38 10.25 -2.36 -10.10
CA LEU A 38 10.92 -1.30 -9.34
C LEU A 38 12.42 -1.54 -9.19
N GLY A 39 12.93 -2.70 -9.61
CA GLY A 39 14.34 -3.07 -9.43
C GLY A 39 14.76 -3.17 -7.96
N MET A 40 13.81 -3.43 -7.06
CA MET A 40 14.07 -3.43 -5.61
C MET A 40 13.34 -4.56 -4.89
N ALA A 41 13.95 -5.05 -3.81
CA ALA A 41 13.31 -5.99 -2.91
C ALA A 41 12.33 -5.28 -1.97
N PRO A 42 11.14 -5.85 -1.71
CA PRO A 42 10.26 -5.34 -0.67
C PRO A 42 10.83 -5.60 0.72
N ILE A 43 10.45 -4.74 1.66
CA ILE A 43 10.59 -4.99 3.09
C ILE A 43 9.42 -5.86 3.55
N ASN A 44 9.70 -7.00 4.18
CA ASN A 44 8.67 -7.81 4.80
C ASN A 44 8.16 -7.15 6.09
N ILE A 45 6.84 -6.95 6.18
CA ILE A 45 6.17 -6.45 7.38
C ILE A 45 5.50 -7.60 8.15
N ALA A 46 4.83 -8.50 7.44
CA ALA A 46 4.21 -9.69 8.01
C ALA A 46 4.15 -10.83 6.98
N GLU A 47 4.38 -12.07 7.46
CA GLU A 47 4.34 -13.27 6.63
C GLU A 47 3.81 -14.47 7.41
N THR A 48 2.70 -15.03 6.94
CA THR A 48 2.10 -16.28 7.41
C THR A 48 1.63 -17.09 6.20
N ASN A 49 1.01 -18.26 6.44
CA ASN A 49 0.42 -19.07 5.36
C ASN A 49 -0.76 -18.39 4.65
N ASP A 50 -1.37 -17.41 5.31
CA ASP A 50 -2.63 -16.78 4.89
C ASP A 50 -2.50 -15.27 4.67
N LEU A 51 -1.42 -14.64 5.14
CA LEU A 51 -1.18 -13.21 5.05
C LEU A 51 0.24 -12.94 4.57
N ARG A 52 0.39 -12.06 3.59
CA ARG A 52 1.69 -11.51 3.19
C ARG A 52 1.57 -10.00 3.08
N MET A 53 2.29 -9.27 3.90
CA MET A 53 2.35 -7.81 3.88
C MET A 53 3.78 -7.36 3.62
N VAL A 54 3.93 -6.52 2.61
CA VAL A 54 5.23 -6.00 2.18
C VAL A 54 5.17 -4.51 1.92
N ARG A 55 6.28 -3.82 2.17
CA ARG A 55 6.44 -2.39 1.89
C ARG A 55 7.55 -2.17 0.87
N PHE A 56 7.26 -1.38 -0.15
CA PHE A 56 8.23 -0.84 -1.10
C PHE A 56 8.49 0.62 -0.76
N PRO A 57 9.68 0.98 -0.24
CA PRO A 57 10.04 2.38 -0.06
C PRO A 57 10.42 2.99 -1.42
N THR A 58 9.58 3.88 -1.94
CA THR A 58 9.82 4.61 -3.19
C THR A 58 10.43 5.99 -2.88
N SER A 59 10.98 6.69 -3.87
CA SER A 59 11.50 8.06 -3.67
C SER A 59 10.41 9.01 -3.18
N ASP A 60 9.18 8.77 -3.65
CA ASP A 60 8.04 9.65 -3.43
C ASP A 60 7.17 9.17 -2.26
N GLY A 61 7.66 8.21 -1.45
CA GLY A 61 6.94 7.70 -0.28
C GLY A 61 7.00 6.19 -0.14
N SER A 62 5.85 5.52 0.03
CA SER A 62 5.84 4.06 0.10
C SER A 62 4.58 3.38 -0.41
N VAL A 63 4.77 2.19 -0.97
CA VAL A 63 3.69 1.31 -1.42
C VAL A 63 3.65 0.08 -0.52
N LEU A 64 2.57 -0.08 0.22
CA LEU A 64 2.26 -1.28 1.00
C LEU A 64 1.37 -2.19 0.16
N ILE A 65 1.74 -3.46 0.03
CA ILE A 65 0.91 -4.50 -0.58
C ILE A 65 0.58 -5.54 0.48
N THR A 66 -0.71 -5.80 0.68
CA THR A 66 -1.22 -6.82 1.60
C THR A 66 -2.00 -7.86 0.82
N CYS A 67 -1.53 -9.10 0.85
CA CYS A 67 -2.23 -10.27 0.35
C CYS A 67 -2.92 -10.98 1.53
N SER A 68 -4.23 -11.20 1.43
CA SER A 68 -4.99 -11.94 2.42
C SER A 68 -5.73 -13.10 1.73
N ARG A 69 -5.36 -14.33 2.10
CA ARG A 69 -6.05 -15.55 1.68
C ARG A 69 -7.50 -15.61 2.17
N PRO A 70 -7.83 -15.36 3.46
CA PRO A 70 -9.21 -15.45 3.93
C PRO A 70 -10.11 -14.38 3.31
N ASP A 71 -9.56 -13.20 3.00
CA ASP A 71 -10.33 -12.12 2.37
C ASP A 71 -10.41 -12.23 0.84
N GLY A 72 -9.60 -13.11 0.23
CA GLY A 72 -9.55 -13.28 -1.23
C GLY A 72 -9.23 -11.98 -1.99
N LYS A 73 -8.41 -11.11 -1.40
CA LYS A 73 -8.10 -9.80 -1.96
C LYS A 73 -6.66 -9.35 -1.68
N MET A 74 -6.18 -8.51 -2.58
CA MET A 74 -5.00 -7.67 -2.40
C MET A 74 -5.43 -6.28 -2.00
N VAL A 75 -4.78 -5.69 -1.00
CA VAL A 75 -4.90 -4.26 -0.68
C VAL A 75 -3.58 -3.59 -0.99
N VAL A 76 -3.63 -2.51 -1.77
CA VAL A 76 -2.48 -1.66 -2.05
C VAL A 76 -2.72 -0.32 -1.39
N THR A 77 -1.81 0.08 -0.50
CA THR A 77 -1.82 1.39 0.14
C THR A 77 -0.62 2.17 -0.35
N LYS A 78 -0.84 3.40 -0.81
CA LYS A 78 0.20 4.35 -1.18
C LYS A 78 0.19 5.49 -0.19
N SER A 79 1.37 5.95 0.17
CA SER A 79 1.58 7.14 1.00
C SER A 79 2.65 7.99 0.32
N ASP A 80 2.36 9.27 0.11
CA ASP A 80 3.31 10.28 -0.37
C ASP A 80 3.84 11.16 0.77
#